data_AF-A0A8D8NLK1-F1
#
_entry.id   AF-A0A8D8NLK1-F1
#
_cell.length_a   1.000
_cell.length_b   1.000
_cell.length_c   1.000
_cell.angle_alpha   90.00
_cell.angle_beta   90.00
_cell.angle_gamma   90.00
#
_symmetry.space_group_name_H-M   'P 1'
#
loop_
_entity.id
_entity.type
_entity.pdbx_description
1 polymer ?
#
loop_
_entity_poly.entity_id
_entity_poly.type
_entity_poly.pdbx_seq_one_letter_code
_entity_poly.pdbx_strand_id
1 'polypeptide(L)'
;MFSRIIIRRLHRAASLSSKPPEKSAALGEEKVRDLLDNAATFEDAKPRSEQDTWATLPYVDGTFMGRDQSLKSSRPRIDPRETSIILFPGQGAQYVGMAKRLLKYPGARDIFQLANEVLGYDLLKLCLDGPREKLDQTRHCQPAVMVSSLAALEQLKEERPNAIENCFATAGFSLGEISALVFAGALPFDKALRLVQIRAEAMQLASEQHTSGMATVLYGADARIGEACKGALDWCIQRGIESPECRIANYLYPSCKVIAGSEDALKFLEANGKKYGIKRIKRLPVSGAFHTELMASAVEPFAKALKKITIEDPIIGVYSNVDGKRYRNAGHILGQLPKQITRPVKWEQTLHNLYERKAGENFPRTFECGPGQGLKTILKQVNGKAWDSAFSIEA
;
A
#
# COMPACT_ATOMS: atom_id res chain seq x y z
N MET A 1 -53.49 -6.21 -5.15
CA MET A 1 -53.70 -7.42 -5.98
C MET A 1 -52.37 -7.75 -6.64
N PHE A 2 -51.58 -8.78 -6.37
CA PHE A 2 -51.55 -10.00 -5.55
C PHE A 2 -50.02 -10.20 -5.22
N SER A 3 -49.55 -10.31 -3.96
CA SER A 3 -49.25 -11.54 -3.19
C SER A 3 -48.65 -12.70 -4.02
N ARG A 4 -47.68 -13.55 -3.62
CA ARG A 4 -46.90 -13.82 -2.39
C ARG A 4 -45.94 -15.02 -2.69
N ILE A 5 -44.73 -15.05 -2.08
CA ILE A 5 -44.07 -16.15 -1.31
C ILE A 5 -43.81 -17.55 -1.97
N ILE A 6 -42.59 -18.11 -1.81
CA ILE A 6 -42.25 -19.37 -1.06
C ILE A 6 -40.77 -19.81 -1.23
N ILE A 7 -40.19 -20.20 -0.08
CA ILE A 7 -38.87 -20.78 0.22
C ILE A 7 -38.92 -22.32 0.16
N ARG A 8 -37.88 -23.03 -0.31
CA ARG A 8 -37.21 -24.16 0.43
C ARG A 8 -36.05 -24.85 -0.32
N ARG A 9 -35.02 -25.15 0.46
CA ARG A 9 -33.79 -25.95 0.22
C ARG A 9 -34.07 -27.37 -0.26
N LEU A 10 -33.11 -27.96 -0.97
CA LEU A 10 -32.62 -29.32 -0.70
C LEU A 10 -31.17 -29.52 -1.20
N HIS A 11 -30.39 -30.22 -0.38
CA HIS A 11 -29.00 -30.64 -0.55
C HIS A 11 -28.82 -31.55 -1.78
N ARG A 12 -27.71 -31.37 -2.50
CA ARG A 12 -26.84 -32.48 -2.91
C ARG A 12 -25.41 -32.00 -3.08
N ALA A 13 -24.51 -32.68 -2.37
CA ALA A 13 -23.08 -32.52 -2.47
C ALA A 13 -22.61 -32.99 -3.86
N ALA A 14 -21.71 -32.22 -4.47
CA ALA A 14 -20.77 -32.71 -5.45
C ALA A 14 -19.41 -32.10 -5.09
N SER A 15 -18.50 -32.96 -4.66
CA SER A 15 -17.09 -32.65 -4.48
C SER A 15 -16.49 -32.23 -5.82
N LEU A 16 -16.17 -30.95 -5.97
CA LEU A 16 -15.28 -30.47 -7.01
C LEU A 16 -13.95 -30.14 -6.34
N SER A 17 -12.99 -31.04 -6.54
CA SER A 17 -11.56 -30.73 -6.42
C SER A 17 -11.28 -29.56 -7.37
N SER A 18 -11.08 -28.37 -6.81
CA SER A 18 -10.72 -27.18 -7.56
C SER A 18 -9.20 -27.12 -7.69
N LYS A 19 -8.65 -27.81 -8.69
CA LYS A 19 -7.41 -27.31 -9.31
C LYS A 19 -7.76 -26.01 -10.04
N PRO A 20 -6.97 -24.92 -9.90
CA PRO A 20 -7.19 -23.72 -10.69
C PRO A 20 -7.01 -24.04 -12.18
N PRO A 21 -7.74 -23.39 -13.09
CA PRO A 21 -7.64 -23.66 -14.52
C PRO A 21 -6.27 -23.18 -15.04
N GLU A 22 -5.41 -24.11 -15.44
CA GLU A 22 -4.06 -23.86 -15.98
C GLU A 22 -4.01 -22.74 -17.05
N LYS A 23 -5.11 -22.54 -17.80
CA LYS A 23 -5.22 -21.48 -18.81
C LYS A 23 -5.16 -20.05 -18.23
N SER A 24 -5.72 -19.79 -17.05
CA SER A 24 -5.73 -18.45 -16.45
C SER A 24 -4.34 -18.03 -15.95
N ALA A 25 -3.61 -18.97 -15.36
CA ALA A 25 -2.25 -18.74 -14.89
C ALA A 25 -1.29 -18.47 -16.07
N ALA A 26 -1.39 -19.25 -17.15
CA ALA A 26 -0.58 -19.06 -18.36
C ALA A 26 -0.78 -17.66 -19.00
N LEU A 27 -2.03 -17.22 -19.15
CA LEU A 27 -2.38 -15.88 -19.64
C LEU A 27 -1.83 -14.76 -18.75
N GLY A 28 -1.83 -14.96 -17.43
CA GLY A 28 -1.29 -14.01 -16.48
C GLY A 28 0.24 -13.93 -16.52
N GLU A 29 0.92 -15.07 -16.60
CA GLU A 29 2.38 -15.12 -16.75
C GLU A 29 2.83 -14.47 -18.06
N GLU A 30 2.12 -14.72 -19.17
CA GLU A 30 2.33 -14.05 -20.45
C GLU A 30 2.18 -12.54 -20.29
N LYS A 31 1.12 -12.07 -19.62
CA LYS A 31 0.93 -10.65 -19.34
C LYS A 31 2.06 -10.05 -18.52
N VAL A 32 2.55 -10.71 -17.46
CA VAL A 32 3.68 -10.18 -16.68
C VAL A 32 4.96 -10.13 -17.52
N ARG A 33 5.20 -11.12 -18.37
CA ARG A 33 6.32 -11.11 -19.33
C ARG A 33 6.19 -9.95 -20.32
N ASP A 34 5.03 -9.77 -20.93
CA ASP A 34 4.73 -8.64 -21.81
C ASP A 34 4.94 -7.30 -21.10
N LEU A 35 4.51 -7.19 -19.83
CA LEU A 35 4.71 -5.98 -19.05
C LEU A 35 6.20 -5.69 -18.82
N LEU A 36 7.01 -6.73 -18.57
CA LEU A 36 8.44 -6.65 -18.35
C LEU A 36 9.23 -6.33 -19.62
N ASP A 37 8.86 -6.92 -20.76
CA ASP A 37 9.52 -6.70 -22.05
C ASP A 37 9.24 -5.28 -22.54
N ASN A 38 7.98 -4.84 -22.43
CA ASN A 38 7.59 -3.47 -22.78
C ASN A 38 8.08 -2.41 -21.78
N ALA A 39 8.52 -2.79 -20.58
CA ALA A 39 9.07 -1.84 -19.62
C ALA A 39 10.40 -1.21 -20.10
N ALA A 40 11.08 -1.81 -21.09
CA ALA A 40 12.33 -1.29 -21.65
C ALA A 40 12.16 -0.52 -22.98
N THR A 41 11.00 -0.61 -23.63
CA THR A 41 10.79 -0.11 -25.00
C THR A 41 9.90 1.12 -25.09
N PHE A 42 9.25 1.53 -23.99
CA PHE A 42 8.41 2.72 -23.98
C PHE A 42 9.27 3.99 -23.84
N GLU A 43 9.17 4.88 -24.83
CA GLU A 43 9.60 6.28 -24.69
C GLU A 43 8.92 6.89 -23.45
N ASP A 44 9.65 7.73 -22.71
CA ASP A 44 9.10 8.48 -21.59
C ASP A 44 7.83 9.22 -22.04
N ALA A 45 6.76 9.12 -21.25
CA ALA A 45 5.52 9.83 -21.56
C ALA A 45 5.85 11.32 -21.66
N LYS A 46 5.76 11.89 -22.87
CA LYS A 46 6.23 13.24 -23.13
C LYS A 46 5.33 14.24 -22.40
N PRO A 47 5.87 15.08 -21.50
CA PRO A 47 5.09 16.15 -20.88
C PRO A 47 4.49 17.03 -21.99
N ARG A 48 3.21 17.39 -21.87
CA ARG A 48 2.49 18.18 -22.89
C ARG A 48 2.75 19.68 -22.75
N SER A 49 3.33 20.12 -21.62
CA SER A 49 3.66 21.50 -21.30
C SER A 49 4.86 21.60 -20.33
N GLU A 50 5.49 22.77 -20.21
CA GLU A 50 6.52 23.04 -19.17
C GLU A 50 5.97 22.91 -17.74
N GLN A 51 4.65 23.03 -17.56
CA GLN A 51 3.95 22.81 -16.30
C GLN A 51 3.67 21.32 -16.01
N ASP A 52 3.87 20.42 -16.99
CA ASP A 52 3.82 18.96 -16.82
C ASP A 52 5.12 18.39 -16.24
N THR A 53 5.89 19.22 -15.52
CA THR A 53 7.16 18.92 -14.85
C THR A 53 7.02 17.98 -13.64
N TRP A 54 5.94 17.19 -13.57
CA TRP A 54 5.79 16.06 -12.64
C TRP A 54 6.98 15.08 -12.71
N ALA A 55 7.64 15.02 -13.87
CA ALA A 55 8.85 14.23 -14.11
C ALA A 55 10.06 14.71 -13.29
N THR A 56 10.03 15.91 -12.69
CA THR A 56 11.20 16.56 -12.09
C THR A 56 10.95 17.23 -10.74
N LEU A 57 10.03 16.69 -9.91
CA LEU A 57 9.79 16.99 -8.48
C LEU A 57 8.55 17.88 -8.19
N PRO A 58 7.78 17.60 -7.13
CA PRO A 58 6.56 18.36 -6.78
C PRO A 58 6.82 19.74 -6.16
N TYR A 59 8.06 20.25 -6.15
CA TYR A 59 8.45 21.47 -5.45
C TYR A 59 8.70 22.61 -6.44
N VAL A 60 8.47 23.85 -5.99
CA VAL A 60 8.63 25.06 -6.80
C VAL A 60 10.12 25.32 -7.04
N ASP A 61 10.49 25.80 -8.23
CA ASP A 61 11.84 26.28 -8.53
C ASP A 61 12.29 27.32 -7.48
N GLY A 62 13.47 27.11 -6.90
CA GLY A 62 14.02 27.95 -5.82
C GLY A 62 13.70 27.47 -4.40
N THR A 63 12.98 26.36 -4.22
CA THR A 63 12.86 25.72 -2.90
C THR A 63 14.26 25.32 -2.41
N PHE A 64 14.70 25.82 -1.25
CA PHE A 64 16.01 25.44 -0.69
C PHE A 64 16.01 23.94 -0.34
N MET A 65 16.56 23.13 -1.24
CA MET A 65 16.57 21.66 -1.14
C MET A 65 17.92 21.06 -0.77
N GLY A 66 18.89 21.88 -0.37
CA GLY A 66 20.21 21.42 0.07
C GLY A 66 20.12 20.61 1.36
N ARG A 67 20.17 19.28 1.26
CA ARG A 67 20.40 18.41 2.42
C ARG A 67 21.59 17.49 2.17
N ASP A 68 22.76 18.11 2.10
CA ASP A 68 23.97 17.44 2.60
C ASP A 68 23.76 17.19 4.10
N GLN A 69 23.61 15.91 4.47
CA GLN A 69 23.24 15.49 5.83
C GLN A 69 24.44 15.38 6.78
N SER A 70 25.60 15.93 6.42
CA SER A 70 26.82 15.79 7.23
C SER A 70 27.12 16.94 8.20
N LEU A 71 26.40 18.07 8.17
CA LEU A 71 26.75 19.22 9.02
C LEU A 71 25.77 19.45 10.18
N LYS A 72 26.16 18.94 11.35
CA LYS A 72 25.74 19.47 12.65
C LYS A 72 26.29 20.89 12.82
N SER A 73 25.44 21.91 12.71
CA SER A 73 25.45 23.10 13.56
C SER A 73 24.30 24.04 13.16
N SER A 74 23.58 24.56 14.16
CA SER A 74 22.61 25.65 14.07
C SER A 74 21.55 25.57 12.96
N ARG A 75 20.55 24.70 13.12
CA ARG A 75 19.24 24.92 12.46
C ARG A 75 18.37 25.77 13.39
N PRO A 76 17.74 26.86 12.91
CA PRO A 76 16.62 27.47 13.61
C PRO A 76 15.58 26.38 13.89
N ARG A 77 15.10 26.31 15.13
CA ARG A 77 14.15 25.29 15.55
C ARG A 77 12.79 25.67 14.94
N ILE A 78 12.52 25.24 13.70
CA ILE A 78 11.20 25.39 13.09
C ILE A 78 10.20 24.71 14.02
N ASP A 79 9.16 25.43 14.43
CA ASP A 79 8.10 24.86 15.27
C ASP A 79 7.51 23.65 14.54
N PRO A 80 7.47 22.46 15.15
CA PRO A 80 6.88 21.29 14.52
C PRO A 80 5.51 21.57 13.89
N ARG A 81 4.70 22.46 14.48
CA ARG A 81 3.35 22.83 13.98
C ARG A 81 3.35 23.45 12.57
N GLU A 82 4.49 23.97 12.12
CA GLU A 82 4.70 24.54 10.79
C GLU A 82 5.31 23.54 9.80
N THR A 83 5.63 22.33 10.26
CA THR A 83 6.13 21.23 9.43
C THR A 83 5.07 20.16 9.22
N SER A 84 5.28 19.32 8.20
CA SER A 84 4.31 18.29 7.82
C SER A 84 4.93 16.92 7.60
N ILE A 85 4.07 15.92 7.80
CA ILE A 85 4.26 14.53 7.39
C ILE A 85 3.12 14.16 6.45
N ILE A 86 3.44 13.58 5.29
CA ILE A 86 2.45 13.11 4.33
C ILE A 86 2.41 11.57 4.36
N LEU A 87 1.22 11.02 4.48
CA LEU A 87 0.96 9.58 4.55
C LEU A 87 0.17 9.12 3.33
N PHE A 88 0.59 8.02 2.72
CA PHE A 88 -0.05 7.45 1.53
C PHE A 88 -0.71 6.10 1.82
N PRO A 89 -2.03 5.94 1.61
CA PRO A 89 -2.73 4.69 1.86
C PRO A 89 -2.31 3.57 0.89
N GLY A 90 -2.65 2.33 1.26
CA GLY A 90 -2.40 1.14 0.46
C GLY A 90 -3.67 0.49 -0.06
N GLN A 91 -3.52 -0.70 -0.63
CA GLN A 91 -4.65 -1.55 -1.03
C GLN A 91 -5.62 -1.77 0.15
N GLY A 92 -6.92 -1.77 -0.17
CA GLY A 92 -8.03 -1.85 0.79
C GLY A 92 -8.67 -0.50 1.10
N ALA A 93 -8.04 0.60 0.67
CA ALA A 93 -8.58 1.96 0.82
C ALA A 93 -9.51 2.37 -0.33
N GLN A 94 -9.46 1.67 -1.47
CA GLN A 94 -10.23 2.00 -2.66
C GLN A 94 -11.75 1.89 -2.44
N TYR A 95 -12.50 2.75 -3.12
CA TYR A 95 -13.95 2.69 -3.19
C TYR A 95 -14.45 3.30 -4.50
N VAL A 96 -15.61 2.88 -4.99
CA VAL A 96 -16.22 3.47 -6.19
C VAL A 96 -16.65 4.90 -5.87
N GLY A 97 -16.19 5.85 -6.68
CA GLY A 97 -16.38 7.29 -6.49
C GLY A 97 -15.15 8.04 -5.95
N MET A 98 -14.05 7.35 -5.61
CA MET A 98 -12.86 7.93 -4.93
C MET A 98 -12.01 8.90 -5.75
N ALA A 99 -12.46 9.34 -6.92
CA ALA A 99 -11.77 10.35 -7.73
C ALA A 99 -12.65 11.58 -7.99
N LYS A 100 -13.95 11.50 -7.64
CA LYS A 100 -14.95 12.48 -8.06
C LYS A 100 -14.64 13.89 -7.56
N ARG A 101 -14.13 14.00 -6.34
CA ARG A 101 -13.83 15.30 -5.73
C ARG A 101 -12.53 15.89 -6.26
N LEU A 102 -11.61 15.05 -6.74
CA LEU A 102 -10.32 15.48 -7.25
C LEU A 102 -10.41 16.13 -8.63
N LEU A 103 -11.43 15.81 -9.43
CA LEU A 103 -11.56 16.33 -10.81
C LEU A 103 -11.75 17.85 -10.93
N LYS A 104 -11.96 18.56 -9.82
CA LYS A 104 -11.97 20.02 -9.79
C LYS A 104 -10.56 20.63 -9.87
N TYR A 105 -9.53 19.88 -9.48
CA TYR A 105 -8.14 20.31 -9.55
C TYR A 105 -7.53 19.91 -10.90
N PRO A 106 -6.95 20.85 -11.67
CA PRO A 106 -6.33 20.53 -12.97
C PRO A 106 -5.28 19.43 -12.86
N GLY A 107 -4.32 19.54 -11.93
CA GLY A 107 -3.25 18.58 -11.75
C GLY A 107 -3.73 17.15 -11.46
N ALA A 108 -4.85 17.01 -10.74
CA ALA A 108 -5.46 15.71 -10.52
C ALA A 108 -5.98 15.09 -11.82
N ARG A 109 -6.60 15.88 -12.71
CA ARG A 109 -7.07 15.40 -14.02
C ARG A 109 -5.92 14.96 -14.89
N ASP A 110 -4.83 15.72 -14.88
CA ASP A 110 -3.63 15.44 -15.68
C ASP A 110 -2.97 14.11 -15.24
N ILE A 111 -2.87 13.88 -13.92
CA ILE A 111 -2.39 12.61 -13.35
C ILE A 111 -3.25 11.41 -13.80
N PHE A 112 -4.58 11.55 -13.80
CA PHE A 112 -5.47 10.48 -14.28
C PHE A 112 -5.35 10.25 -15.80
N GLN A 113 -5.19 11.31 -16.58
CA GLN A 113 -4.98 11.20 -18.02
C GLN A 113 -3.67 10.47 -18.35
N LEU A 114 -2.58 10.88 -17.70
CA LEU A 114 -1.28 10.22 -17.84
C LEU A 114 -1.34 8.76 -17.39
N ALA A 115 -2.09 8.47 -16.32
CA ALA A 115 -2.30 7.10 -15.87
C ALA A 115 -3.02 6.24 -16.92
N ASN A 116 -4.02 6.78 -17.61
CA ASN A 116 -4.73 6.06 -18.67
C ASN A 116 -3.79 5.70 -19.84
N GLU A 117 -2.89 6.60 -20.19
CA GLU A 117 -1.87 6.38 -21.25
C GLU A 117 -0.88 5.29 -20.85
N VAL A 118 -0.35 5.33 -19.62
CA VAL A 118 0.62 4.34 -19.11
C VAL A 118 -0.02 2.95 -18.95
N LEU A 119 -1.26 2.89 -18.49
CA LEU A 119 -1.95 1.63 -18.18
C LEU A 119 -2.62 0.99 -19.39
N GLY A 120 -2.95 1.78 -20.41
CA GLY A 120 -3.67 1.33 -21.61
C GLY A 120 -5.17 1.07 -21.38
N TYR A 121 -5.74 1.58 -20.28
CA TYR A 121 -7.18 1.51 -20.01
C TYR A 121 -7.63 2.71 -19.18
N ASP A 122 -8.94 2.98 -19.18
CA ASP A 122 -9.53 4.10 -18.44
C ASP A 122 -9.64 3.78 -16.94
N LEU A 123 -8.58 4.11 -16.21
CA LEU A 123 -8.52 3.97 -14.76
C LEU A 123 -9.48 4.95 -14.07
N LEU A 124 -9.59 6.18 -14.58
CA LEU A 124 -10.47 7.19 -13.99
C LEU A 124 -11.93 6.72 -13.98
N LYS A 125 -12.42 6.20 -15.11
CA LYS A 125 -13.77 5.64 -15.19
C LYS A 125 -13.97 4.49 -14.21
N LEU A 126 -12.98 3.60 -14.06
CA LEU A 126 -13.04 2.52 -13.07
C LEU A 126 -13.13 3.05 -11.63
N CYS A 127 -12.39 4.11 -11.30
CA CYS A 127 -12.45 4.77 -9.99
C CYS A 127 -13.79 5.46 -9.74
N LEU A 128 -14.41 6.06 -10.75
CA LEU A 128 -15.67 6.79 -10.62
C LEU A 128 -16.88 5.86 -10.56
N ASP A 129 -16.94 4.91 -11.49
CA ASP A 129 -18.17 4.17 -11.81
C ASP A 129 -18.07 2.67 -11.47
N GLY A 130 -16.87 2.15 -11.23
CA GLY A 130 -16.66 0.72 -10.96
C GLY A 130 -16.73 -0.15 -12.23
N PRO A 131 -17.21 -1.40 -12.13
CA PRO A 131 -17.89 -2.02 -10.99
C PRO A 131 -16.94 -2.29 -9.83
N ARG A 132 -17.48 -2.35 -8.61
CA ARG A 132 -16.70 -2.52 -7.37
C ARG A 132 -15.88 -3.80 -7.41
N GLU A 133 -16.44 -4.89 -7.88
CA GLU A 133 -15.81 -6.20 -7.96
C GLU A 133 -14.56 -6.16 -8.83
N LYS A 134 -14.54 -5.32 -9.88
CA LYS A 134 -13.37 -5.11 -10.73
C LYS A 134 -12.35 -4.21 -10.04
N LEU A 135 -12.80 -3.11 -9.44
CA LEU A 135 -11.93 -2.18 -8.71
C LEU A 135 -11.22 -2.86 -7.54
N ASP A 136 -11.87 -3.80 -6.85
CA ASP A 136 -11.33 -4.54 -5.71
C ASP A 136 -10.30 -5.62 -6.10
N GLN A 137 -10.15 -5.95 -7.40
CA GLN A 137 -9.09 -6.86 -7.85
C GLN A 137 -7.72 -6.22 -7.66
N THR A 138 -6.73 -6.98 -7.18
CA THR A 138 -5.40 -6.45 -6.86
C THR A 138 -4.76 -5.71 -8.03
N ARG A 139 -4.89 -6.25 -9.25
CA ARG A 139 -4.40 -5.63 -10.50
C ARG A 139 -4.96 -4.24 -10.81
N HIS A 140 -6.13 -3.91 -10.28
CA HIS A 140 -6.81 -2.64 -10.50
C HIS A 140 -6.74 -1.73 -9.29
N CYS A 141 -6.96 -2.26 -8.08
CA CYS A 141 -6.94 -1.43 -6.87
C CYS A 141 -5.58 -0.78 -6.63
N GLN A 142 -4.47 -1.46 -6.97
CA GLN A 142 -3.15 -0.91 -6.71
C GLN A 142 -2.86 0.33 -7.58
N PRO A 143 -2.97 0.28 -8.92
CA PRO A 143 -2.90 1.50 -9.73
C PRO A 143 -3.91 2.57 -9.28
N ALA A 144 -5.15 2.17 -8.99
CA ALA A 144 -6.22 3.08 -8.61
C ALA A 144 -5.90 3.87 -7.32
N VAL A 145 -5.42 3.18 -6.27
CA VAL A 145 -5.02 3.83 -5.01
C VAL A 145 -3.81 4.73 -5.22
N MET A 146 -2.78 4.29 -5.96
CA MET A 146 -1.59 5.12 -6.20
C MET A 146 -1.96 6.43 -6.91
N VAL A 147 -2.69 6.35 -8.03
CA VAL A 147 -3.06 7.51 -8.85
C VAL A 147 -3.97 8.45 -8.09
N SER A 148 -4.97 7.92 -7.38
CA SER A 148 -5.87 8.75 -6.54
C SER A 148 -5.14 9.41 -5.37
N SER A 149 -4.12 8.76 -4.81
CA SER A 149 -3.31 9.34 -3.73
C SER A 149 -2.40 10.47 -4.20
N LEU A 150 -1.82 10.36 -5.39
CA LEU A 150 -1.05 11.43 -6.01
C LEU A 150 -1.95 12.55 -6.54
N ALA A 151 -3.16 12.24 -7.01
CA ALA A 151 -4.14 13.27 -7.35
C ALA A 151 -4.69 14.01 -6.11
N ALA A 152 -4.81 13.34 -4.95
CA ALA A 152 -5.10 14.00 -3.67
C ALA A 152 -3.93 14.87 -3.18
N LEU A 153 -2.69 14.53 -3.54
CA LEU A 153 -1.55 15.41 -3.29
C LEU A 153 -1.67 16.73 -4.06
N GLU A 154 -2.19 16.71 -5.29
CA GLU A 154 -2.45 17.93 -6.07
C GLU A 154 -3.49 18.83 -5.42
N GLN A 155 -4.56 18.24 -4.87
CA GLN A 155 -5.49 18.97 -4.02
C GLN A 155 -4.77 19.62 -2.84
N LEU A 156 -3.92 18.87 -2.12
CA LEU A 156 -3.20 19.39 -0.96
C LEU A 156 -2.27 20.55 -1.35
N LYS A 157 -1.58 20.43 -2.50
CA LYS A 157 -0.69 21.45 -3.03
C LYS A 157 -1.43 22.76 -3.32
N GLU A 158 -2.62 22.68 -3.92
CA GLU A 158 -3.43 23.86 -4.22
C GLU A 158 -4.06 24.48 -2.96
N GLU A 159 -4.58 23.67 -2.04
CA GLU A 159 -5.26 24.17 -0.85
C GLU A 159 -4.31 24.62 0.26
N ARG A 160 -3.13 23.99 0.38
CA ARG A 160 -2.18 24.17 1.48
C ARG A 160 -0.72 24.00 0.99
N PRO A 161 -0.19 24.90 0.17
CA PRO A 161 1.17 24.78 -0.38
C PRO A 161 2.26 24.60 0.69
N ASN A 162 2.14 25.30 1.83
CA ASN A 162 3.06 25.17 2.96
C ASN A 162 3.14 23.73 3.52
N ALA A 163 2.09 22.92 3.36
CA ALA A 163 2.11 21.51 3.76
C ALA A 163 3.01 20.66 2.86
N ILE A 164 3.25 21.08 1.62
CA ILE A 164 4.20 20.43 0.72
C ILE A 164 5.61 20.98 0.96
N GLU A 165 5.75 22.31 0.98
CA GLU A 165 7.03 23.00 1.13
C GLU A 165 7.75 22.66 2.44
N ASN A 166 7.00 22.59 3.54
CA ASN A 166 7.55 22.27 4.87
C ASN A 166 7.47 20.78 5.22
N CYS A 167 7.25 19.91 4.23
CA CYS A 167 7.27 18.48 4.43
C CYS A 167 8.69 18.01 4.71
N PHE A 168 8.88 17.26 5.80
CA PHE A 168 10.20 16.74 6.17
C PHE A 168 10.26 15.21 6.17
N ALA A 169 9.11 14.53 6.22
CA ALA A 169 9.01 13.09 6.15
C ALA A 169 7.73 12.63 5.43
N THR A 170 7.81 11.46 4.80
CA THR A 170 6.69 10.79 4.17
C THR A 170 6.77 9.29 4.42
N ALA A 171 5.62 8.63 4.43
CA ALA A 171 5.54 7.18 4.50
C ALA A 171 4.27 6.72 3.80
N GLY A 172 4.30 5.51 3.25
CA GLY A 172 3.09 4.92 2.72
C GLY A 172 2.94 3.46 3.12
N PHE A 173 1.69 3.02 3.18
CA PHE A 173 1.33 1.68 3.64
C PHE A 173 1.31 0.70 2.47
N SER A 174 2.15 -0.32 2.51
CA SER A 174 2.34 -1.30 1.44
C SER A 174 2.57 -0.59 0.09
N LEU A 175 1.67 -0.73 -0.87
CA LEU A 175 1.65 0.01 -2.13
C LEU A 175 1.96 1.51 -1.97
N GLY A 176 1.42 2.16 -0.93
CA GLY A 176 1.62 3.59 -0.70
C GLY A 176 3.09 3.97 -0.54
N GLU A 177 3.99 3.04 -0.20
CA GLU A 177 5.44 3.28 -0.15
C GLU A 177 5.97 3.71 -1.52
N ILE A 178 5.39 3.21 -2.62
CA ILE A 178 5.74 3.63 -3.98
C ILE A 178 5.22 5.05 -4.24
N SER A 179 4.00 5.39 -3.82
CA SER A 179 3.48 6.76 -3.89
C SER A 179 4.34 7.75 -3.10
N ALA A 180 4.80 7.35 -1.91
CA ALA A 180 5.70 8.14 -1.09
C ALA A 180 7.08 8.36 -1.75
N LEU A 181 7.60 7.35 -2.45
CA LEU A 181 8.85 7.46 -3.22
C LEU A 181 8.69 8.38 -4.44
N VAL A 182 7.56 8.34 -5.13
CA VAL A 182 7.24 9.29 -6.22
C VAL A 182 7.18 10.72 -5.68
N PHE A 183 6.42 10.93 -4.59
CA PHE A 183 6.34 12.24 -3.93
C PHE A 183 7.71 12.78 -3.48
N ALA A 184 8.57 11.89 -2.98
CA ALA A 184 9.92 12.26 -2.55
C ALA A 184 10.94 12.37 -3.69
N GLY A 185 10.50 12.30 -4.96
CA GLY A 185 11.36 12.46 -6.13
C GLY A 185 12.24 11.27 -6.46
N ALA A 186 12.10 10.15 -5.75
CA ALA A 186 12.98 8.99 -5.92
C ALA A 186 12.58 8.12 -7.11
N LEU A 187 11.32 8.17 -7.54
CA LEU A 187 10.80 7.43 -8.68
C LEU A 187 9.99 8.36 -9.60
N PRO A 188 10.24 8.36 -10.92
CA PRO A 188 9.37 9.02 -11.88
C PRO A 188 7.97 8.40 -11.87
N PHE A 189 6.92 9.22 -12.04
CA PHE A 189 5.52 8.77 -11.95
C PHE A 189 5.18 7.66 -12.94
N ASP A 190 5.52 7.83 -14.23
CA ASP A 190 5.20 6.88 -15.30
C ASP A 190 5.85 5.52 -15.05
N LYS A 191 7.14 5.52 -14.67
CA LYS A 191 7.89 4.31 -14.34
C LYS A 191 7.37 3.66 -13.06
N ALA A 192 7.03 4.44 -12.05
CA ALA A 192 6.45 3.95 -10.80
C ALA A 192 5.05 3.33 -11.02
N LEU A 193 4.22 3.93 -11.86
CA LEU A 193 2.90 3.40 -12.18
C LEU A 193 3.01 2.07 -12.94
N ARG A 194 3.96 1.97 -13.87
CA ARG A 194 4.26 0.69 -14.55
C ARG A 194 4.79 -0.37 -13.59
N LEU A 195 5.68 0.03 -12.67
CA LEU A 195 6.16 -0.83 -11.59
C LEU A 195 5.01 -1.34 -10.71
N VAL A 196 4.05 -0.47 -10.38
CA VAL A 196 2.83 -0.84 -9.64
C VAL A 196 1.96 -1.80 -10.44
N GLN A 197 1.80 -1.60 -11.75
CA GLN A 197 1.07 -2.53 -12.60
C GLN A 197 1.70 -3.94 -12.57
N ILE A 198 3.03 -4.01 -12.68
CA ILE A 198 3.77 -5.29 -12.60
C ILE A 198 3.63 -5.92 -11.21
N ARG A 199 3.80 -5.12 -10.14
CA ARG A 199 3.59 -5.58 -8.75
C ARG A 199 2.20 -6.17 -8.57
N ALA A 200 1.19 -5.47 -9.04
CA ALA A 200 -0.21 -5.83 -8.85
C ALA A 200 -0.59 -7.11 -9.61
N GLU A 201 -0.16 -7.23 -10.86
CA GLU A 201 -0.39 -8.46 -11.65
C GLU A 201 0.38 -9.65 -11.07
N ALA A 202 1.65 -9.47 -10.71
CA ALA A 202 2.45 -10.55 -10.14
C ALA A 202 1.91 -11.03 -8.78
N MET A 203 1.47 -10.11 -7.92
CA MET A 203 0.83 -10.46 -6.63
C MET A 203 -0.55 -11.11 -6.82
N GLN A 204 -1.32 -10.68 -7.83
CA GLN A 204 -2.59 -11.31 -8.18
C GLN A 204 -2.35 -12.78 -8.58
N LEU A 205 -1.36 -13.05 -9.43
CA LEU A 205 -1.01 -14.41 -9.85
C LEU A 205 -0.49 -15.26 -8.69
N ALA A 206 0.36 -14.70 -7.83
CA ALA A 206 0.80 -15.38 -6.62
C ALA A 206 -0.38 -15.76 -5.71
N SER A 207 -1.42 -14.90 -5.63
CA SER A 207 -2.63 -15.21 -4.86
C SER A 207 -3.51 -16.29 -5.47
N GLU A 208 -3.43 -16.51 -6.79
CA GLU A 208 -4.17 -17.54 -7.51
C GLU A 208 -3.50 -18.92 -7.42
N GLN A 209 -2.21 -18.98 -7.07
CA GLN A 209 -1.46 -20.24 -6.90
C GLN A 209 -1.92 -21.04 -5.67
N HIS A 210 -2.25 -20.36 -4.57
CA HIS A 210 -2.59 -20.99 -3.30
C HIS A 210 -3.76 -20.29 -2.62
N THR A 211 -4.76 -21.07 -2.18
CA THR A 211 -5.89 -20.53 -1.41
C THR A 211 -5.40 -20.01 -0.06
N SER A 212 -5.41 -18.69 0.09
CA SER A 212 -4.83 -17.99 1.23
C SER A 212 -5.60 -16.71 1.51
N GLY A 213 -5.30 -16.06 2.63
CA GLY A 213 -5.97 -14.82 2.97
C GLY A 213 -5.30 -14.05 4.10
N MET A 214 -6.04 -13.07 4.61
CA MET A 214 -5.59 -12.22 5.70
C MET A 214 -6.73 -11.98 6.69
N ALA A 215 -6.38 -11.78 7.96
CA ALA A 215 -7.33 -11.46 9.00
C ALA A 215 -6.75 -10.41 9.96
N THR A 216 -7.54 -9.38 10.28
CA THR A 216 -7.25 -8.48 11.38
C THR A 216 -7.49 -9.20 12.69
N VAL A 217 -6.51 -9.12 13.59
CA VAL A 217 -6.49 -9.76 14.89
C VAL A 217 -6.35 -8.70 15.97
N LEU A 218 -7.40 -8.57 16.79
CA LEU A 218 -7.46 -7.70 17.97
C LEU A 218 -7.21 -8.53 19.22
N TYR A 219 -6.32 -8.06 20.09
CA TYR A 219 -5.83 -8.85 21.21
C TYR A 219 -5.44 -7.98 22.43
N GLY A 220 -5.26 -8.63 23.59
CA GLY A 220 -4.81 -7.99 24.85
C GLY A 220 -3.29 -8.02 25.03
N ALA A 221 -2.77 -7.34 26.06
CA ALA A 221 -1.33 -7.30 26.34
C ALA A 221 -0.71 -8.69 26.63
N ASP A 222 -1.53 -9.64 27.09
CA ASP A 222 -1.20 -11.02 27.40
C ASP A 222 -1.18 -11.96 26.17
N ALA A 223 -1.50 -11.45 24.99
CA ALA A 223 -1.67 -12.28 23.80
C ALA A 223 -0.33 -12.79 23.22
N ARG A 224 -0.30 -14.08 22.92
CA ARG A 224 0.87 -14.80 22.40
C ARG A 224 0.75 -15.00 20.88
N ILE A 225 0.69 -13.90 20.14
CA ILE A 225 0.42 -13.92 18.69
C ILE A 225 1.47 -14.73 17.91
N GLY A 226 2.75 -14.65 18.30
CA GLY A 226 3.81 -15.45 17.68
C GLY A 226 3.60 -16.95 17.85
N GLU A 227 3.20 -17.39 19.05
CA GLU A 227 2.86 -18.79 19.33
C GLU A 227 1.58 -19.23 18.59
N ALA A 228 0.61 -18.33 18.44
CA ALA A 228 -0.61 -18.60 17.68
C ALA A 228 -0.28 -18.91 16.22
N CYS A 229 0.53 -18.05 15.57
CA CYS A 229 0.98 -18.26 14.20
C CYS A 229 1.77 -19.56 14.05
N LYS A 230 2.71 -19.82 14.96
CA LYS A 230 3.50 -21.05 14.95
C LYS A 230 2.61 -22.29 15.13
N GLY A 231 1.69 -22.27 16.09
CA GLY A 231 0.77 -23.39 16.32
C GLY A 231 -0.15 -23.67 15.13
N ALA A 232 -0.61 -22.62 14.44
CA ALA A 232 -1.40 -22.76 13.22
C ALA A 232 -0.58 -23.37 12.07
N LEU A 233 0.66 -22.90 11.89
CA LEU A 233 1.60 -23.43 10.89
C LEU A 233 1.92 -24.91 11.16
N ASP A 234 2.31 -25.25 12.40
CA ASP A 234 2.63 -26.61 12.81
C ASP A 234 1.43 -27.56 12.59
N TRP A 235 0.21 -27.09 12.91
CA TRP A 235 -1.02 -27.84 12.69
C TRP A 235 -1.29 -28.12 11.20
N CYS A 236 -1.03 -27.16 10.32
CA CYS A 236 -1.14 -27.33 8.87
C CYS A 236 -0.10 -28.33 8.35
N ILE A 237 1.16 -28.23 8.78
CA ILE A 237 2.24 -29.15 8.40
C ILE A 237 1.90 -30.59 8.80
N GLN A 238 1.42 -30.81 10.03
CA GLN A 238 1.03 -32.13 10.52
C GLN A 238 -0.12 -32.77 9.72
N ARG A 239 -0.92 -31.96 9.03
CA ARG A 239 -2.04 -32.42 8.18
C ARG A 239 -1.68 -32.55 6.72
N GLY A 240 -0.42 -32.28 6.36
CA GLY A 240 0.03 -32.31 4.98
C GLY A 240 -0.68 -31.26 4.12
N ILE A 241 -1.05 -30.10 4.69
CA ILE A 241 -1.58 -28.98 3.91
C ILE A 241 -0.49 -28.49 2.95
N GLU A 242 -0.84 -28.35 1.69
CA GLU A 242 0.05 -27.83 0.65
C GLU A 242 0.35 -26.34 0.90
N SER A 243 1.63 -25.95 0.80
CA SER A 243 2.12 -24.58 1.04
C SER A 243 1.59 -23.95 2.36
N PRO A 244 1.92 -24.55 3.53
CA PRO A 244 1.45 -24.05 4.81
C PRO A 244 2.16 -22.73 5.16
N GLU A 245 1.38 -21.70 5.50
CA GLU A 245 1.87 -20.38 5.87
C GLU A 245 0.98 -19.78 6.97
N CYS A 246 1.59 -19.12 7.94
CA CYS A 246 0.87 -18.32 8.93
C CYS A 246 1.85 -17.39 9.64
N ARG A 247 1.74 -16.08 9.38
CA ARG A 247 2.59 -15.07 10.02
C ARG A 247 1.88 -13.73 10.16
N ILE A 248 2.46 -12.86 10.98
CA ILE A 248 2.05 -11.45 11.00
C ILE A 248 2.48 -10.83 9.67
N ALA A 249 1.54 -10.22 8.96
CA ALA A 249 1.75 -9.52 7.70
C ALA A 249 1.73 -7.99 7.87
N ASN A 250 1.00 -7.46 8.85
CA ASN A 250 0.99 -6.03 9.14
C ASN A 250 0.96 -5.78 10.65
N TYR A 251 1.85 -4.90 11.11
CA TYR A 251 1.83 -4.32 12.45
C TYR A 251 1.07 -2.99 12.35
N LEU A 252 -0.19 -2.94 12.80
CA LEU A 252 -1.01 -1.73 12.65
C LEU A 252 -0.83 -0.80 13.85
N TYR A 253 -1.10 -1.31 15.06
CA TYR A 253 -1.01 -0.59 16.33
C TYR A 253 -0.93 -1.61 17.49
N PRO A 254 -0.62 -1.19 18.74
CA PRO A 254 -0.20 -2.12 19.81
C PRO A 254 -1.12 -3.33 20.06
N SER A 255 -2.43 -3.14 19.95
CA SER A 255 -3.46 -4.16 20.20
C SER A 255 -4.04 -4.79 18.93
N CYS A 256 -3.48 -4.49 17.76
CA CYS A 256 -4.01 -4.97 16.48
C CYS A 256 -2.94 -5.24 15.42
N LYS A 257 -2.98 -6.45 14.88
CA LYS A 257 -2.12 -6.90 13.79
C LYS A 257 -2.97 -7.51 12.69
N VAL A 258 -2.40 -7.66 11.49
CA VAL A 258 -2.97 -8.52 10.46
C VAL A 258 -2.12 -9.77 10.38
N ILE A 259 -2.78 -10.91 10.50
CA ILE A 259 -2.18 -12.22 10.24
C ILE A 259 -2.57 -12.64 8.83
N ALA A 260 -1.62 -13.19 8.09
CA ALA A 260 -1.82 -13.73 6.75
C ALA A 260 -1.26 -15.15 6.68
N GLY A 261 -1.90 -15.98 5.88
CA GLY A 261 -1.53 -17.38 5.76
C GLY A 261 -2.48 -18.18 4.88
N SER A 262 -2.23 -19.48 4.81
CA SER A 262 -3.11 -20.44 4.14
C SER A 262 -4.49 -20.44 4.80
N GLU A 263 -5.53 -20.75 4.02
CA GLU A 263 -6.91 -20.69 4.51
C GLU A 263 -7.15 -21.57 5.74
N ASP A 264 -6.54 -22.75 5.78
CA ASP A 264 -6.63 -23.67 6.91
C ASP A 264 -5.95 -23.15 8.18
N ALA A 265 -4.84 -22.42 8.06
CA ALA A 265 -4.16 -21.82 9.21
C ALA A 265 -5.02 -20.71 9.84
N LEU A 266 -5.68 -19.90 9.00
CA LEU A 266 -6.58 -18.86 9.48
C LEU A 266 -7.84 -19.46 10.14
N LYS A 267 -8.41 -20.56 9.60
CA LYS A 267 -9.50 -21.32 10.25
C LYS A 267 -9.08 -21.89 11.59
N PHE A 268 -7.86 -22.42 11.69
CA PHE A 268 -7.31 -22.87 12.96
C PHE A 268 -7.26 -21.73 13.99
N LEU A 269 -6.80 -20.54 13.59
CA LEU A 269 -6.76 -19.37 14.46
C LEU A 269 -8.16 -18.88 14.85
N GLU A 270 -9.15 -18.95 13.96
CA GLU A 270 -10.55 -18.63 14.28
C GLU A 270 -11.12 -19.56 15.36
N ALA A 271 -10.80 -20.86 15.29
CA ALA A 271 -11.25 -21.85 16.26
C ALA A 271 -10.46 -21.79 17.58
N ASN A 272 -9.15 -21.49 17.55
CA ASN A 272 -8.25 -21.64 18.69
C ASN A 272 -7.70 -20.33 19.24
N GLY A 273 -7.95 -19.20 18.59
CA GLY A 273 -7.29 -17.92 18.88
C GLY A 273 -7.47 -17.43 20.32
N LYS A 274 -8.61 -17.72 20.93
CA LYS A 274 -8.88 -17.38 22.34
C LYS A 274 -7.83 -17.94 23.31
N LYS A 275 -7.28 -19.14 23.03
CA LYS A 275 -6.22 -19.78 23.83
C LYS A 275 -4.90 -19.00 23.83
N TYR A 276 -4.74 -18.13 22.83
CA TYR A 276 -3.57 -17.28 22.65
C TYR A 276 -3.84 -15.81 23.02
N GLY A 277 -4.96 -15.51 23.68
CA GLY A 277 -5.33 -14.14 24.07
C GLY A 277 -5.90 -13.28 22.92
N ILE A 278 -6.25 -13.90 21.79
CA ILE A 278 -6.94 -13.20 20.70
C ILE A 278 -8.40 -12.97 21.10
N LYS A 279 -8.82 -11.69 21.04
CA LYS A 279 -10.17 -11.27 21.40
C LYS A 279 -11.13 -11.31 20.22
N ARG A 280 -10.65 -10.90 19.04
CA ARG A 280 -11.45 -10.86 17.82
C ARG A 280 -10.59 -11.07 16.59
N ILE A 281 -11.09 -11.87 15.66
CA ILE A 281 -10.53 -12.09 14.33
C ILE A 281 -11.57 -11.61 13.31
N LYS A 282 -11.14 -10.85 12.30
CA LYS A 282 -11.98 -10.40 11.19
C LYS A 282 -11.24 -10.65 9.87
N ARG A 283 -11.80 -11.50 9.00
CA ARG A 283 -11.28 -11.73 7.65
C ARG A 283 -11.28 -10.44 6.83
N LEU A 284 -10.22 -10.24 6.05
CA LEU A 284 -10.10 -9.14 5.10
C LEU A 284 -10.55 -9.61 3.71
N PRO A 285 -11.29 -8.77 2.95
CA PRO A 285 -11.73 -9.10 1.60
C PRO A 285 -10.57 -8.91 0.60
N VAL A 286 -9.60 -9.82 0.65
CA VAL A 286 -8.40 -9.80 -0.19
C VAL A 286 -8.20 -11.16 -0.86
N SER A 287 -7.54 -11.17 -2.02
CA SER A 287 -7.37 -12.39 -2.83
C SER A 287 -6.31 -13.35 -2.27
N GLY A 288 -5.40 -12.90 -1.40
CA GLY A 288 -4.35 -13.77 -0.87
C GLY A 288 -3.62 -13.22 0.35
N ALA A 289 -2.66 -14.00 0.83
CA ALA A 289 -1.82 -13.69 1.99
C ALA A 289 -0.65 -12.76 1.64
N PHE A 290 -0.94 -11.47 1.42
CA PHE A 290 0.08 -10.47 1.11
C PHE A 290 1.10 -10.30 2.25
N HIS A 291 2.32 -9.86 1.91
CA HIS A 291 3.41 -9.66 2.89
C HIS A 291 3.84 -10.96 3.61
N THR A 292 3.75 -12.08 2.89
CA THR A 292 4.22 -13.40 3.33
C THR A 292 5.01 -14.11 2.24
N GLU A 293 5.55 -15.30 2.54
CA GLU A 293 6.29 -16.09 1.57
C GLU A 293 5.42 -16.58 0.40
N LEU A 294 4.10 -16.62 0.58
CA LEU A 294 3.16 -16.95 -0.50
C LEU A 294 3.21 -15.94 -1.66
N MET A 295 3.80 -14.76 -1.46
CA MET A 295 4.02 -13.75 -2.51
C MET A 295 5.42 -13.83 -3.15
N ALA A 296 6.24 -14.85 -2.84
CA ALA A 296 7.63 -14.92 -3.31
C ALA A 296 7.76 -14.88 -4.84
N SER A 297 6.82 -15.50 -5.57
CA SER A 297 6.79 -15.49 -7.05
C SER A 297 6.62 -14.08 -7.63
N ALA A 298 6.08 -13.12 -6.87
CA ALA A 298 5.94 -11.73 -7.29
C ALA A 298 7.22 -10.88 -7.13
N VAL A 299 8.20 -11.38 -6.36
CA VAL A 299 9.43 -10.62 -6.04
C VAL A 299 10.32 -10.46 -7.27
N GLU A 300 10.54 -11.53 -8.03
CA GLU A 300 11.46 -11.51 -9.16
C GLU A 300 10.97 -10.59 -10.31
N PRO A 301 9.71 -10.66 -10.78
CA PRO A 301 9.20 -9.71 -11.76
C PRO A 301 9.33 -8.26 -11.29
N PHE A 302 8.96 -7.99 -10.04
CA PHE A 302 9.07 -6.66 -9.46
C PHE A 302 10.52 -6.16 -9.40
N ALA A 303 11.45 -7.00 -8.94
CA ALA A 303 12.87 -6.64 -8.82
C ALA A 303 13.51 -6.39 -10.20
N LYS A 304 13.14 -7.19 -11.23
CA LYS A 304 13.59 -6.97 -12.61
C LYS A 304 13.09 -5.64 -13.16
N ALA A 305 11.81 -5.32 -12.94
CA ALA A 305 11.24 -4.05 -13.37
C ALA A 305 11.91 -2.86 -12.65
N LEU A 306 12.08 -2.95 -11.32
CA LEU A 306 12.69 -1.89 -10.52
C LEU A 306 14.13 -1.58 -10.97
N LYS A 307 14.92 -2.59 -11.35
CA LYS A 307 16.29 -2.41 -11.85
C LYS A 307 16.38 -1.64 -13.17
N LYS A 308 15.28 -1.54 -13.94
CA LYS A 308 15.23 -0.79 -15.21
C LYS A 308 14.90 0.69 -14.99
N ILE A 309 14.56 1.09 -13.76
CA ILE A 309 14.19 2.46 -13.42
C ILE A 309 15.42 3.16 -12.83
N THR A 310 15.72 4.37 -13.30
CA THR A 310 16.67 5.26 -12.63
C THR A 310 16.03 5.73 -11.33
N ILE A 311 16.59 5.30 -10.20
CA ILE A 311 16.13 5.66 -8.85
C ILE A 311 17.02 6.77 -8.34
N GLU A 312 16.42 7.87 -7.91
CA GLU A 312 17.12 8.99 -7.30
C GLU A 312 17.11 8.89 -5.76
N ASP A 313 18.01 9.62 -5.12
CA ASP A 313 18.01 9.76 -3.67
C ASP A 313 16.77 10.57 -3.21
N PRO A 314 15.97 10.08 -2.23
CA PRO A 314 14.80 10.81 -1.78
C PRO A 314 15.17 12.16 -1.16
N ILE A 315 14.58 13.24 -1.69
CA ILE A 315 14.81 14.59 -1.17
C ILE A 315 14.11 14.84 0.18
N ILE A 316 13.06 14.08 0.47
CA ILE A 316 12.36 14.01 1.75
C ILE A 316 12.60 12.65 2.42
N GLY A 317 12.54 12.58 3.75
CA GLY A 317 12.68 11.30 4.44
C GLY A 317 11.52 10.34 4.19
N VAL A 318 11.76 9.30 3.40
CA VAL A 318 10.81 8.20 3.14
C VAL A 318 11.08 7.04 4.09
N TYR A 319 10.05 6.51 4.75
CA TYR A 319 10.19 5.40 5.71
C TYR A 319 9.77 4.06 5.12
N SER A 320 10.66 3.06 5.23
CA SER A 320 10.42 1.75 4.64
C SER A 320 9.53 0.87 5.49
N ASN A 321 8.62 0.12 4.86
CA ASN A 321 7.74 -0.80 5.57
C ASN A 321 8.46 -2.03 6.13
N VAL A 322 9.65 -2.35 5.62
CA VAL A 322 10.38 -3.58 5.97
C VAL A 322 10.98 -3.49 7.38
N ASP A 323 11.56 -2.35 7.74
CA ASP A 323 12.25 -2.14 9.01
C ASP A 323 11.75 -0.92 9.79
N GLY A 324 10.85 -0.12 9.21
CA GLY A 324 10.32 1.11 9.81
C GLY A 324 11.32 2.27 9.80
N LYS A 325 12.45 2.16 9.09
CA LYS A 325 13.51 3.18 9.08
C LYS A 325 13.50 4.00 7.80
N ARG A 326 14.13 5.17 7.85
CA ARG A 326 14.31 6.04 6.68
C ARG A 326 15.18 5.36 5.62
N TYR A 327 14.81 5.51 4.35
CA TYR A 327 15.70 5.22 3.23
C TYR A 327 16.95 6.10 3.29
N ARG A 328 18.08 5.50 2.92
CA ARG A 328 19.40 6.16 3.01
C ARG A 328 19.79 6.81 1.68
N ASN A 329 19.57 6.08 0.60
CA ASN A 329 19.88 6.43 -0.78
C ASN A 329 19.15 5.48 -1.74
N ALA A 330 19.26 5.72 -3.04
CA ALA A 330 18.71 4.93 -4.14
C ALA A 330 19.10 3.43 -4.06
N GLY A 331 20.37 3.14 -3.75
CA GLY A 331 20.83 1.76 -3.57
C GLY A 331 20.12 1.02 -2.43
N HIS A 332 19.81 1.74 -1.33
CA HIS A 332 19.02 1.18 -0.24
C HIS A 332 17.58 0.88 -0.67
N ILE A 333 16.97 1.74 -1.50
CA ILE A 333 15.63 1.53 -2.07
C ILE A 333 15.62 0.26 -2.93
N LEU A 334 16.57 0.15 -3.87
CA LEU A 334 16.69 -0.99 -4.78
C LEU A 334 16.80 -2.33 -4.03
N GLY A 335 17.50 -2.35 -2.89
CA GLY A 335 17.69 -3.54 -2.07
C GLY A 335 16.56 -3.86 -1.08
N GLN A 336 15.67 -2.91 -0.75
CA GLN A 336 14.61 -3.09 0.26
C GLN A 336 13.23 -3.22 -0.35
N LEU A 337 12.91 -2.43 -1.39
CA LEU A 337 11.57 -2.36 -1.93
C LEU A 337 11.06 -3.73 -2.46
N PRO A 338 11.89 -4.58 -3.11
CA PRO A 338 11.45 -5.95 -3.46
C PRO A 338 11.14 -6.83 -2.24
N LYS A 339 11.91 -6.68 -1.15
CA LYS A 339 11.68 -7.44 0.09
C LYS A 339 10.35 -7.09 0.76
N GLN A 340 9.81 -5.91 0.48
CA GLN A 340 8.54 -5.44 1.01
C GLN A 340 7.37 -6.37 0.64
N ILE A 341 7.43 -7.04 -0.51
CA ILE A 341 6.35 -7.91 -1.01
C ILE A 341 6.11 -9.12 -0.11
N THR A 342 7.16 -9.67 0.50
CA THR A 342 7.10 -10.91 1.31
C THR A 342 7.35 -10.68 2.80
N ARG A 343 7.72 -9.47 3.19
CA ARG A 343 7.99 -9.10 4.59
C ARG A 343 6.85 -8.30 5.19
N PRO A 344 6.61 -8.44 6.50
CA PRO A 344 5.55 -7.73 7.16
C PRO A 344 5.72 -6.21 7.09
N VAL A 345 4.61 -5.51 6.87
CA VAL A 345 4.56 -4.05 6.96
C VAL A 345 4.64 -3.63 8.43
N LYS A 346 5.75 -3.01 8.80
CA LYS A 346 6.02 -2.48 10.14
C LYS A 346 5.45 -1.08 10.34
N TRP A 347 4.15 -0.92 10.13
CA TRP A 347 3.50 0.40 10.14
C TRP A 347 3.47 1.04 11.52
N GLU A 348 3.13 0.27 12.56
CA GLU A 348 3.20 0.71 13.97
C GLU A 348 4.59 1.29 14.28
N GLN A 349 5.65 0.59 13.89
CA GLN A 349 7.03 1.00 14.11
C GLN A 349 7.39 2.25 13.29
N THR A 350 6.93 2.33 12.03
CA THR A 350 7.08 3.54 11.21
C THR A 350 6.44 4.75 11.90
N LEU A 351 5.23 4.61 12.45
CA LEU A 351 4.56 5.69 13.17
C LEU A 351 5.31 6.05 14.46
N HIS A 352 5.83 5.07 15.21
CA HIS A 352 6.70 5.39 16.35
C HIS A 352 7.93 6.22 15.93
N ASN A 353 8.62 5.81 14.87
CA ASN A 353 9.82 6.50 14.40
C ASN A 353 9.53 7.87 13.76
N LEU A 354 8.38 8.04 13.13
CA LEU A 354 7.94 9.34 12.57
C LEU A 354 7.57 10.32 13.67
N TYR A 355 6.97 9.83 14.77
CA TYR A 355 6.39 10.67 15.79
C TYR A 355 7.18 10.75 17.11
N GLU A 356 8.34 10.10 17.20
CA GLU A 356 9.26 10.19 18.33
C GLU A 356 9.72 11.65 18.54
N ARG A 357 9.60 12.14 19.77
CA ARG A 357 9.97 13.51 20.16
C ARG A 357 10.17 13.62 21.67
N LYS A 358 10.83 14.69 22.12
CA LYS A 358 10.98 14.95 23.55
C LYS A 358 9.64 15.34 24.18
N ALA A 359 9.48 15.03 25.46
CA ALA A 359 8.30 15.46 26.21
C ALA A 359 8.14 16.99 26.13
N GLY A 360 6.93 17.45 25.81
CA GLY A 360 6.60 18.87 25.66
C GLY A 360 6.81 19.46 24.27
N GLU A 361 7.41 18.73 23.32
CA GLU A 361 7.50 19.19 21.93
C GLU A 361 6.17 18.99 21.18
N ASN A 362 5.82 19.97 20.33
CA ASN A 362 4.62 19.91 19.50
C ASN A 362 4.73 18.82 18.41
N PHE A 363 3.60 18.50 17.80
CA PHE A 363 3.48 17.56 16.69
C PHE A 363 3.44 18.25 15.32
N PRO A 364 4.02 17.66 14.26
CA PRO A 364 3.82 18.13 12.91
C PRO A 364 2.38 17.91 12.47
N ARG A 365 1.97 18.67 11.45
CA ARG A 365 0.70 18.40 10.78
C ARG A 365 0.84 17.11 9.98
N THR A 366 -0.15 16.25 10.04
CA THR A 366 -0.16 15.02 9.27
C THR A 366 -1.23 15.10 8.19
N PHE A 367 -0.90 14.69 6.97
CA PHE A 367 -1.85 14.66 5.86
C PHE A 367 -1.90 13.25 5.26
N GLU A 368 -3.02 12.56 5.44
CA GLU A 368 -3.29 11.32 4.69
C GLU A 368 -3.83 11.71 3.31
N CYS A 369 -3.03 11.51 2.25
CA CYS A 369 -3.41 11.86 0.88
C CYS A 369 -3.82 10.60 0.13
N GLY A 370 -5.11 10.49 -0.21
CA GLY A 370 -5.65 9.37 -0.96
C GLY A 370 -7.03 8.93 -0.49
N PRO A 371 -7.52 7.78 -0.97
CA PRO A 371 -8.86 7.33 -0.65
C PRO A 371 -8.99 6.91 0.82
N GLY A 372 -10.09 7.32 1.46
CA GLY A 372 -10.42 6.93 2.84
C GLY A 372 -9.63 7.68 3.93
N GLN A 373 -9.64 7.10 5.13
CA GLN A 373 -9.04 7.70 6.35
C GLN A 373 -8.42 6.64 7.28
N GLY A 374 -7.94 5.55 6.68
CA GLY A 374 -7.48 4.36 7.39
C GLY A 374 -6.21 4.63 8.19
N LEU A 375 -5.25 5.35 7.61
CA LEU A 375 -3.97 5.64 8.25
C LEU A 375 -4.13 6.64 9.40
N LYS A 376 -4.98 7.66 9.24
CA LYS A 376 -5.36 8.57 10.33
C LYS A 376 -6.02 7.81 11.48
N THR A 377 -6.89 6.86 11.18
CA THR A 377 -7.53 6.01 12.20
C THR A 377 -6.50 5.17 12.96
N ILE A 378 -5.52 4.60 12.25
CA ILE A 378 -4.42 3.85 12.86
C ILE A 378 -3.52 4.77 13.70
N LEU A 379 -3.19 5.97 13.20
CA LEU A 379 -2.40 6.96 13.93
C LEU A 379 -3.02 7.29 15.28
N LYS A 380 -4.35 7.43 15.37
CA LYS A 380 -5.04 7.64 16.65
C LYS A 380 -4.74 6.56 17.69
N GLN A 381 -4.60 5.32 17.25
CA GLN A 381 -4.32 4.17 18.12
C GLN A 381 -2.86 4.09 18.55
N VAL A 382 -1.93 4.67 17.77
CA VAL A 382 -0.49 4.69 18.09
C VAL A 382 -0.10 5.94 18.87
N ASN A 383 -0.62 7.11 18.47
CA ASN A 383 -0.28 8.39 19.06
C ASN A 383 -1.44 9.40 18.93
N GLY A 384 -2.25 9.49 19.99
CA GLY A 384 -3.40 10.41 20.03
C GLY A 384 -3.02 11.89 19.86
N LYS A 385 -1.87 12.32 20.37
CA LYS A 385 -1.42 13.72 20.27
C LYS A 385 -1.02 14.10 18.84
N ALA A 386 -0.37 13.18 18.12
CA ALA A 386 -0.07 13.35 16.70
C ALA A 386 -1.34 13.36 15.84
N TRP A 387 -2.34 12.58 16.24
CA TRP A 387 -3.62 12.51 15.54
C TRP A 387 -4.43 13.81 15.64
N ASP A 388 -4.32 14.57 16.73
CA ASP A 388 -5.03 15.85 16.91
C ASP A 388 -4.67 16.88 15.81
N SER A 389 -3.47 16.77 15.22
CA SER A 389 -3.01 17.59 14.09
C SER A 389 -3.01 16.85 12.75
N ALA A 390 -3.79 15.77 12.62
CA ALA A 390 -3.90 14.96 11.41
C ALA A 390 -5.18 15.27 10.58
N PHE A 391 -5.00 15.42 9.28
CA PHE A 391 -6.03 15.72 8.29
C PHE A 391 -6.07 14.63 7.21
N SER A 392 -7.25 14.38 6.65
CA SER A 392 -7.41 13.50 5.49
C SER A 392 -7.70 14.38 4.28
N ILE A 393 -6.92 14.20 3.22
CA ILE A 393 -7.14 14.80 1.90
C ILE A 393 -7.77 13.70 1.06
N GLU A 394 -9.10 13.66 1.13
CA GLU A 394 -9.92 12.56 0.60
C GLU A 394 -10.05 12.67 -0.91
N ALA A 395 -9.63 11.61 -1.59
CA ALA A 395 -9.77 11.42 -3.03
C ALA A 395 -11.24 11.26 -3.47
#